data_AF-A0A350C3N4-F1
#
_entry.id   AF-A0A350C3N4-F1
#
_cell.length_a   1.000
_cell.length_b   1.000
_cell.length_c   1.000
_cell.angle_alpha   90.00
_cell.angle_beta   90.00
_cell.angle_gamma   90.00
#
_symmetry.space_group_name_H-M   'P 1'
#
loop_
_entity.id
_entity.type
_entity.pdbx_description
1 polymer ?
#
loop_
_entity_poly.entity_id
_entity_poly.type
_entity_poly.pdbx_seq_one_letter_code
_entity_poly.pdbx_strand_id
1 'polypeptide(L)'
;RLFYDPILSADSTVSCASCHFPELAFTDGLRSSIGISGQQTSRNSMSLVNVGFYYSGLFWDGRVQTLEEQSLHPIEDPIEQGNDLDALIEKLKVHEDYAPRFRKAFGIVDRSQINRKLIGKAIAQWERII
;
A
#
# COMPACT_ATOMS: atom_id res chain seq x y z
N ARG A 1 -2.31 7.61 -6.63
CA ARG A 1 -0.84 7.79 -6.83
C ARG A 1 -0.08 6.76 -6.04
N LEU A 2 -0.06 6.81 -4.69
CA LEU A 2 0.68 5.86 -3.83
C LEU A 2 0.50 4.38 -4.25
N PHE A 3 -0.74 3.95 -4.50
CA PHE A 3 -1.02 2.56 -4.92
C PHE A 3 -0.20 2.07 -6.13
N TYR A 4 0.10 2.95 -7.08
CA TYR A 4 0.84 2.64 -8.31
C TYR A 4 2.30 3.11 -8.26
N ASP A 5 2.71 3.75 -7.17
CA ASP A 5 4.02 4.38 -7.07
C ASP A 5 4.98 3.41 -6.38
N PRO A 6 6.03 2.92 -7.06
CA PRO A 6 6.94 1.96 -6.45
C PRO A 6 7.80 2.59 -5.35
N ILE A 7 7.73 3.91 -5.13
CA ILE A 7 8.41 4.59 -4.03
C ILE A 7 8.19 3.93 -2.65
N LEU A 8 7.08 3.18 -2.49
CA LEU A 8 6.71 2.45 -1.30
C LEU A 8 7.65 1.28 -0.99
N SER A 9 8.22 0.60 -1.99
CA SER A 9 9.20 -0.47 -1.75
C SER A 9 10.59 0.10 -1.44
N ALA A 10 11.38 -0.69 -0.70
CA ALA A 10 12.71 -0.29 -0.25
C ALA A 10 13.63 0.08 -1.42
N ASP A 11 13.56 -0.70 -2.51
CA ASP A 11 14.37 -0.55 -3.72
C ASP A 11 13.66 0.26 -4.82
N SER A 12 12.44 0.72 -4.57
CA SER A 12 11.57 1.42 -5.54
C SER A 12 11.25 0.64 -6.82
N THR A 13 11.10 -0.69 -6.74
CA THR A 13 10.73 -1.56 -7.87
C THR A 13 9.31 -2.14 -7.81
N VAL A 14 8.69 -2.21 -6.63
CA VAL A 14 7.38 -2.85 -6.40
C VAL A 14 6.39 -1.83 -5.83
N SER A 15 5.15 -1.88 -6.30
CA SER A 15 4.01 -1.11 -5.79
C SER A 15 2.84 -2.04 -5.45
N CYS A 16 1.78 -1.53 -4.85
CA CYS A 16 0.55 -2.32 -4.66
C CYS A 16 0.02 -2.85 -6.01
N ALA A 17 0.09 -2.03 -7.06
CA ALA A 17 -0.33 -2.40 -8.40
C ALA A 17 0.53 -3.50 -9.06
N SER A 18 1.69 -3.85 -8.49
CA SER A 18 2.52 -4.95 -8.99
C SER A 18 1.92 -6.33 -8.69
N CYS A 19 1.00 -6.43 -7.72
CA CYS A 19 0.31 -7.67 -7.36
C CYS A 19 -1.22 -7.61 -7.52
N HIS A 20 -1.77 -6.44 -7.88
CA HIS A 20 -3.21 -6.17 -7.91
C HIS A 20 -3.61 -5.56 -9.27
N PHE A 21 -3.73 -6.42 -10.28
CA PHE A 21 -4.01 -6.04 -11.67
C PHE A 21 -5.52 -5.86 -11.91
N PRO A 22 -5.99 -4.68 -12.37
CA PRO A 22 -7.42 -4.42 -12.60
C PRO A 22 -8.10 -5.46 -13.50
N GLU A 23 -7.42 -5.92 -14.55
CA GLU A 23 -7.89 -6.91 -15.52
C GLU A 23 -8.09 -8.31 -14.91
N LEU A 24 -7.48 -8.58 -13.76
CA LEU A 24 -7.61 -9.84 -13.00
C LEU A 24 -8.36 -9.62 -11.68
N ALA A 25 -9.35 -8.72 -11.68
CA ALA A 25 -10.11 -8.35 -10.48
C ALA A 25 -9.20 -7.93 -9.31
N PHE A 26 -8.15 -7.17 -9.61
CA PHE A 26 -7.14 -6.73 -8.65
C PHE A 26 -6.48 -7.88 -7.89
N THR A 27 -6.25 -9.00 -8.58
CA THR A 27 -5.31 -10.06 -8.19
C THR A 27 -4.11 -10.06 -9.16
N ASP A 28 -3.15 -10.97 -8.98
CA ASP A 28 -2.06 -11.19 -9.93
C ASP A 28 -2.21 -12.46 -10.78
N GLY A 29 -3.25 -13.27 -10.52
CA GLY A 29 -3.47 -14.56 -11.19
C GLY A 29 -2.44 -15.64 -10.85
N LEU A 30 -1.60 -15.44 -9.83
CA LEU A 30 -0.56 -16.37 -9.44
C LEU A 30 -0.96 -17.17 -8.19
N ARG A 31 -0.33 -18.34 -8.01
CA ARG A 31 -0.45 -19.10 -6.75
C ARG A 31 0.25 -18.40 -5.58
N SER A 32 1.35 -17.73 -5.89
CA SER A 32 2.21 -16.96 -5.00
C SER A 32 2.64 -15.71 -5.75
N SER A 33 2.43 -14.55 -5.14
CA SER A 33 2.83 -13.27 -5.71
C SER A 33 4.35 -13.14 -5.77
N ILE A 34 4.83 -12.25 -6.64
CA ILE A 34 6.25 -11.91 -6.76
C ILE A 34 6.45 -10.53 -6.15
N GLY A 35 7.15 -10.49 -5.03
CA GLY A 35 7.48 -9.24 -4.34
C GLY A 35 8.89 -8.74 -4.64
N ILE A 36 9.43 -7.94 -3.72
CA ILE A 36 10.72 -7.27 -3.85
C ILE A 36 11.85 -8.27 -4.11
N SER A 37 12.80 -7.88 -4.97
CA SER A 37 13.92 -8.73 -5.44
C SER A 37 13.49 -10.03 -6.15
N GLY A 38 12.24 -10.13 -6.62
CA GLY A 38 11.73 -11.31 -7.31
C GLY A 38 11.40 -12.49 -6.38
N GLN A 39 11.27 -12.24 -5.08
CA GLN A 39 10.93 -13.27 -4.09
C GLN A 39 9.47 -13.69 -4.22
N GLN A 40 9.19 -14.98 -3.98
CA GLN A 40 7.82 -15.49 -3.96
C GLN A 40 7.20 -15.38 -2.57
N THR A 41 5.99 -14.84 -2.49
CA THR A 41 5.21 -14.80 -1.26
C THR A 41 4.64 -16.17 -0.90
N SER A 42 4.19 -16.32 0.35
CA SER A 42 3.60 -17.57 0.82
C SER A 42 2.17 -17.84 0.33
N ARG A 43 1.48 -16.82 -0.20
CA ARG A 43 0.08 -16.86 -0.64
C ARG A 43 -0.13 -15.97 -1.86
N ASN A 44 -1.21 -16.21 -2.60
CA ASN A 44 -1.64 -15.32 -3.68
C ASN A 44 -2.18 -13.99 -3.13
N SER A 45 -2.16 -12.96 -3.97
CA SER A 45 -2.82 -11.70 -3.70
C SER A 45 -4.34 -11.89 -3.68
N MET A 46 -4.99 -11.38 -2.64
CA MET A 46 -6.45 -11.33 -2.57
C MET A 46 -6.98 -10.28 -3.55
N SER A 47 -8.16 -10.53 -4.11
CA SER A 47 -8.88 -9.52 -4.89
C SER A 47 -9.17 -8.29 -4.03
N LEU A 48 -8.93 -7.10 -4.58
CA LEU A 48 -9.34 -5.84 -3.94
C LEU A 48 -10.73 -5.36 -4.38
N VAL A 49 -11.37 -6.02 -5.33
CA VAL A 49 -12.74 -5.68 -5.75
C VAL A 49 -13.69 -5.76 -4.56
N ASN A 50 -14.42 -4.68 -4.30
CA ASN A 50 -15.35 -4.54 -3.17
C ASN A 50 -14.71 -4.67 -1.79
N VAL A 51 -13.38 -4.52 -1.65
CA VAL A 51 -12.68 -4.70 -0.37
C VAL A 51 -13.18 -3.74 0.72
N GLY A 52 -13.70 -2.57 0.33
CA GLY A 52 -14.34 -1.61 1.25
C GLY A 52 -15.61 -2.12 1.95
N PHE A 53 -16.19 -3.23 1.49
CA PHE A 53 -17.38 -3.87 2.05
C PHE A 53 -17.08 -5.15 2.85
N TYR A 54 -15.80 -5.49 3.05
CA TYR A 54 -15.38 -6.64 3.86
C TYR A 54 -15.30 -6.24 5.34
N TYR A 55 -16.28 -6.68 6.13
CA TYR A 55 -16.38 -6.37 7.56
C TYR A 55 -15.94 -7.50 8.49
N SER A 56 -15.60 -8.67 7.95
CA SER A 56 -15.20 -9.87 8.71
C SER A 56 -13.69 -9.97 8.97
N GLY A 57 -12.95 -8.87 8.77
CA GLY A 57 -11.49 -8.83 8.76
C GLY A 57 -10.90 -8.93 7.35
N LEU A 58 -9.67 -8.44 7.22
CA LEU A 58 -8.87 -8.41 6.00
C LEU A 58 -7.64 -9.32 6.16
N PHE A 59 -6.95 -9.59 5.05
CA PHE A 59 -6.05 -10.73 4.86
C PHE A 59 -6.77 -12.09 4.92
N TRP A 60 -6.09 -13.12 4.46
CA TRP A 60 -6.60 -14.49 4.44
C TRP A 60 -6.95 -15.06 5.82
N ASP A 61 -6.34 -14.52 6.88
CA ASP A 61 -6.57 -14.92 8.27
C ASP A 61 -7.50 -13.94 9.02
N GLY A 62 -7.98 -12.88 8.37
CA GLY A 62 -8.86 -11.87 8.96
C GLY A 62 -8.23 -11.03 10.08
N ARG A 63 -6.90 -11.04 10.21
CA ARG A 63 -6.20 -10.51 11.41
C ARG A 63 -6.30 -9.01 11.60
N VAL A 64 -6.54 -8.23 10.54
CA VAL A 64 -6.69 -6.76 10.61
C VAL A 64 -8.10 -6.32 10.24
N GLN A 65 -8.56 -5.22 10.82
CA GLN A 65 -9.96 -4.80 10.73
C GLN A 65 -10.20 -3.61 9.80
N THR A 66 -9.14 -2.92 9.38
CA THR A 66 -9.25 -1.70 8.58
C THR A 66 -8.29 -1.72 7.40
N LEU A 67 -8.69 -1.10 6.29
CA LEU A 67 -7.83 -0.94 5.11
C LEU A 67 -6.63 -0.05 5.41
N GLU A 68 -6.80 0.94 6.29
CA GLU A 68 -5.71 1.81 6.73
C GLU A 68 -4.58 1.03 7.41
N GLU A 69 -4.92 0.02 8.21
CA GLU A 69 -3.94 -0.87 8.83
C GLU A 69 -3.41 -1.88 7.82
N GLN A 70 -4.31 -2.55 7.07
CA GLN A 70 -3.97 -3.58 6.10
C GLN A 70 -2.97 -3.08 5.06
N SER A 71 -3.19 -1.90 4.48
CA SER A 71 -2.35 -1.32 3.42
C SER A 71 -0.91 -0.99 3.86
N LEU A 72 -0.65 -0.89 5.17
CA LEU A 72 0.69 -0.61 5.71
C LEU A 72 1.53 -1.88 5.85
N HIS A 73 0.91 -3.05 6.05
CA HIS A 73 1.62 -4.32 6.25
C HIS A 73 2.47 -4.77 5.05
N PRO A 74 1.97 -4.74 3.79
CA PRO A 74 2.78 -5.09 2.62
C PRO A 74 4.03 -4.22 2.46
N ILE A 75 3.99 -2.98 2.96
CA ILE A 75 5.12 -2.05 2.90
C ILE A 75 6.26 -2.58 3.78
N GLU A 76 5.96 -3.05 4.99
CA GLU A 76 6.95 -3.56 5.95
C GLU A 76 7.34 -5.03 5.72
N ASP A 77 6.52 -5.82 5.01
CA ASP A 77 6.81 -7.22 4.77
C ASP A 77 8.08 -7.39 3.89
N PRO A 78 9.13 -8.10 4.38
CA PRO A 78 10.44 -8.19 3.71
C PRO A 78 10.41 -8.95 2.37
N ILE A 79 9.35 -9.69 2.09
CA ILE A 79 9.15 -10.43 0.84
C ILE A 79 8.31 -9.60 -0.13
N GLU A 80 7.33 -8.81 0.36
CA GLU A 80 6.47 -7.99 -0.50
C GLU A 80 7.14 -6.69 -0.95
N GLN A 81 7.34 -5.70 -0.07
CA GLN A 81 7.96 -4.41 -0.41
C GLN A 81 9.18 -4.06 0.45
N GLY A 82 9.34 -4.72 1.60
CA GLY A 82 10.53 -4.74 2.44
C GLY A 82 11.05 -3.39 2.92
N ASN A 83 10.19 -2.40 3.02
CA ASN A 83 10.57 -1.04 3.40
C ASN A 83 10.29 -0.77 4.88
N ASP A 84 11.15 0.01 5.51
CA ASP A 84 10.86 0.55 6.84
C ASP A 84 9.90 1.74 6.70
N LEU A 85 8.77 1.71 7.42
CA LEU A 85 7.75 2.74 7.30
C LEU A 85 8.23 4.12 7.74
N ASP A 86 9.11 4.21 8.73
CA ASP A 86 9.62 5.51 9.19
C ASP A 86 10.61 6.10 8.17
N ALA A 87 11.46 5.26 7.58
CA ALA A 87 12.31 5.64 6.45
C ALA A 87 11.48 6.07 5.22
N LEU A 88 10.39 5.36 4.91
CA LEU A 88 9.46 5.75 3.85
C LEU A 88 8.82 7.11 4.14
N ILE A 89 8.38 7.37 5.37
CA ILE A 89 7.79 8.65 5.74
C ILE A 89 8.79 9.79 5.49
N GLU A 90 10.04 9.64 5.92
CA GLU A 90 11.07 10.66 5.68
C GLU A 90 11.34 10.84 4.18
N LYS A 91 11.38 9.75 3.41
CA LYS A 91 11.47 9.79 1.94
C LYS A 91 10.32 10.60 1.32
N LEU A 92 9.08 10.39 1.77
CA LEU A 92 7.91 11.12 1.27
C LEU A 92 7.91 12.60 1.70
N LYS A 93 8.46 12.93 2.87
CA LYS A 93 8.58 14.32 3.35
C LYS A 93 9.55 15.14 2.51
N VAL A 94 10.66 14.55 2.08
CA VAL A 94 11.67 15.26 1.28
C VAL A 94 11.34 15.27 -0.22
N HIS A 95 10.52 14.33 -0.69
CA HIS A 95 10.10 14.27 -2.09
C HIS A 95 9.20 15.45 -2.46
N GLU A 96 9.58 16.19 -3.51
CA GLU A 96 8.95 17.45 -3.91
C GLU A 96 7.45 17.31 -4.22
N ASP A 97 7.06 16.20 -4.85
CA ASP A 97 5.66 15.95 -5.23
C ASP A 97 4.73 15.60 -4.06
N TYR A 98 5.22 15.03 -2.96
CA TYR A 98 4.35 14.39 -1.98
C TYR A 98 3.75 15.39 -0.99
N ALA A 99 4.53 16.33 -0.46
CA ALA A 99 4.01 17.34 0.46
C ALA A 99 2.84 18.17 -0.14
N PRO A 100 2.91 18.67 -1.40
CA PRO A 100 1.77 19.33 -2.04
C PRO A 100 0.54 18.43 -2.18
N ARG A 101 0.72 17.14 -2.48
CA ARG A 101 -0.39 16.17 -2.62
C ARG A 101 -1.04 15.87 -1.28
N PHE A 102 -0.26 15.64 -0.23
CA PHE A 102 -0.79 15.44 1.13
C PHE A 102 -1.50 16.71 1.62
N ARG A 103 -0.98 17.90 1.30
CA ARG A 103 -1.66 19.17 1.59
C ARG A 103 -3.01 19.26 0.90
N LYS A 104 -3.09 18.89 -0.38
CA LYS A 104 -4.35 18.88 -1.13
C LYS A 104 -5.36 17.86 -0.58
N ALA A 105 -4.89 16.69 -0.16
CA ALA A 105 -5.76 15.61 0.32
C ALA A 105 -6.23 15.78 1.78
N PHE A 106 -5.36 16.29 2.66
CA PHE A 106 -5.58 16.29 4.11
C PHE A 106 -5.43 17.66 4.79
N GLY A 107 -5.09 18.71 4.04
CA GLY A 107 -4.95 20.05 4.59
C GLY A 107 -3.72 20.24 5.49
N ILE A 108 -2.66 19.42 5.35
CA ILE A 108 -1.43 19.60 6.13
C ILE A 108 -0.78 20.96 5.84
N VAL A 109 -0.31 21.64 6.88
CA VAL A 109 0.39 22.91 6.77
C VAL A 109 1.88 22.70 6.49
N ASP A 110 2.48 21.70 7.13
CA ASP A 110 3.90 21.38 7.01
C ASP A 110 4.15 19.92 6.64
N ARG A 111 5.26 19.65 5.94
CA ARG A 111 5.65 18.29 5.51
C ARG A 111 5.86 17.35 6.71
N SER A 112 6.27 17.85 7.88
CA SER A 112 6.42 17.04 9.10
C SER A 112 5.14 16.32 9.53
N GLN A 113 3.97 16.79 9.09
CA GLN A 113 2.67 16.16 9.39
C GLN A 113 2.38 14.90 8.55
N ILE A 114 3.17 14.62 7.51
CA ILE A 114 3.08 13.34 6.79
C ILE A 114 3.51 12.23 7.77
N ASN A 115 2.63 11.25 7.96
CA ASN A 115 2.80 10.18 8.93
C ASN A 115 2.08 8.89 8.47
N ARG A 116 2.31 7.78 9.20
CA ARG A 116 1.74 6.45 8.93
C ARG A 116 0.22 6.51 8.72
N LYS A 117 -0.50 7.27 9.56
CA LYS A 117 -1.97 7.42 9.49
C LYS A 117 -2.42 8.06 8.18
N LEU A 118 -1.75 9.12 7.70
CA LEU A 118 -2.13 9.77 6.45
C LEU A 118 -1.79 8.91 5.23
N ILE A 119 -0.69 8.17 5.27
CA ILE A 119 -0.32 7.23 4.20
C ILE A 119 -1.36 6.12 4.10
N GLY A 120 -1.66 5.42 5.20
CA GLY A 120 -2.67 4.37 5.24
C GLY A 120 -4.05 4.88 4.79
N LYS A 121 -4.48 6.05 5.27
CA LYS A 121 -5.73 6.69 4.80
C LYS A 121 -5.75 6.98 3.31
N ALA A 122 -4.64 7.44 2.74
CA ALA A 122 -4.56 7.78 1.32
C ALA A 122 -4.67 6.54 0.43
N ILE A 123 -4.03 5.43 0.82
CA ILE A 123 -4.10 4.16 0.10
C ILE A 123 -5.49 3.54 0.28
N ALA A 124 -5.97 3.42 1.53
CA ALA A 124 -7.28 2.87 1.86
C ALA A 124 -8.44 3.62 1.18
N GLN A 125 -8.37 4.95 1.05
CA GLN A 125 -9.39 5.73 0.35
C GLN A 125 -9.44 5.39 -1.14
N TRP A 126 -8.30 5.06 -1.74
CA TRP A 126 -8.25 4.61 -3.14
C TRP A 126 -8.73 3.15 -3.27
N GLU A 127 -8.43 2.28 -2.32
CA GLU A 127 -8.94 0.90 -2.30
C GLU A 127 -10.47 0.84 -2.19
N ARG A 128 -11.09 1.77 -1.46
CA ARG A 128 -12.55 1.84 -1.31
C ARG A 128 -13.31 2.19 -2.59
N ILE A 129 -12.63 2.66 -3.63
CA ILE A 129 -13.27 2.98 -4.92
C ILE A 129 -13.08 1.85 -5.96
N ILE A 130 -12.51 0.73 -5.55
CA ILE A 130 -12.37 -0.51 -6.33
C ILE A 130 -13.55 -1.44 -6.07
#